data_AF-A0A523BHX5-F1
#
_entry.id   AF-A0A523BHX5-F1
#
_cell.length_a   1.000
_cell.length_b   1.000
_cell.length_c   1.000
_cell.angle_alpha   90.00
_cell.angle_beta   90.00
_cell.angle_gamma   90.00
#
_symmetry.space_group_name_H-M   'P 1'
#
loop_
_entity.id
_entity.type
_entity.pdbx_description
1 polymer ?
#
loop_
_entity_poly.entity_id
_entity_poly.type
_entity_poly.pdbx_seq_one_letter_code
_entity_poly.pdbx_strand_id
1 'polypeptide(L)'
;MITWFDDIEIPEDDIKLIEEWIENNKEEIHEIYHFIYDHEMEGTKIIYGKEIKDEEGNTIIVSYELYLLCNIIFIIKSEEKQIVNTNEIIKNVIKLGILEIPTFDNCSCCSKKISR
;
A
#
# COMPACT_ATOMS: atom_id res chain seq x y z
N MET A 1 -7.44 3.06 11.08
CA MET A 1 -8.12 1.75 11.02
C MET A 1 -8.08 1.25 9.59
N ILE A 2 -7.96 -0.07 9.36
CA ILE A 2 -7.99 -0.65 8.01
C ILE A 2 -9.40 -1.14 7.72
N THR A 3 -9.92 -0.83 6.54
CA THR A 3 -11.19 -1.36 6.02
C THR A 3 -10.89 -2.20 4.79
N TRP A 4 -11.03 -3.52 4.91
CA TRP A 4 -10.84 -4.48 3.82
C TRP A 4 -12.09 -4.49 2.91
N PHE A 5 -11.90 -4.78 1.61
CA PHE A 5 -13.03 -4.95 0.68
C PHE A 5 -13.50 -6.40 0.69
N ASP A 6 -14.80 -6.61 0.91
CA ASP A 6 -15.40 -7.93 1.14
C ASP A 6 -15.30 -8.89 -0.06
N ASP A 7 -15.15 -8.34 -1.27
CA ASP A 7 -15.16 -9.13 -2.51
C ASP A 7 -13.80 -9.79 -2.83
N ILE A 8 -12.80 -9.64 -1.96
CA ILE A 8 -11.41 -10.03 -2.23
C ILE A 8 -10.93 -11.03 -1.18
N GLU A 9 -10.61 -12.23 -1.65
CA GLU A 9 -9.99 -13.24 -0.81
C GLU A 9 -8.50 -12.93 -0.61
N ILE A 10 -8.14 -12.58 0.62
CA ILE A 10 -6.76 -12.29 1.02
C ILE A 10 -6.36 -13.36 2.05
N PRO A 11 -5.20 -14.03 1.90
CA PRO A 11 -4.73 -14.99 2.90
C PRO A 11 -4.60 -14.34 4.28
N GLU A 12 -5.05 -15.03 5.34
CA GLU A 12 -5.02 -14.49 6.71
C GLU A 12 -3.62 -14.10 7.18
N ASP A 13 -2.59 -14.85 6.77
CA ASP A 13 -1.21 -14.55 7.11
C ASP A 13 -0.72 -13.25 6.46
N ASP A 14 -1.16 -12.97 5.23
CA ASP A 14 -0.86 -11.72 4.53
C ASP A 14 -1.57 -10.54 5.20
N ILE A 15 -2.83 -10.73 5.63
CA ILE A 15 -3.57 -9.71 6.40
C ILE A 15 -2.80 -9.36 7.67
N LYS A 16 -2.44 -10.35 8.49
CA LYS A 16 -1.72 -10.11 9.76
C LYS A 16 -0.39 -9.41 9.54
N LEU A 17 0.35 -9.81 8.51
CA LEU A 17 1.63 -9.18 8.16
C LEU A 17 1.45 -7.71 7.78
N ILE A 18 0.43 -7.39 6.98
CA ILE A 18 0.11 -6.01 6.60
C ILE A 18 -0.30 -5.19 7.83
N GLU A 19 -1.16 -5.73 8.68
CA GLU A 19 -1.64 -5.06 9.89
C GLU A 19 -0.50 -4.78 10.87
N GLU A 20 0.36 -5.76 11.13
CA GLU A 20 1.53 -5.62 12.00
C GLU A 20 2.52 -4.58 11.45
N TRP A 21 2.79 -4.62 10.14
CA TRP A 21 3.67 -3.63 9.52
C TRP A 21 3.09 -2.22 9.62
N ILE A 22 1.79 -2.05 9.35
CA ILE A 22 1.12 -0.74 9.46
C ILE A 22 1.17 -0.23 10.89
N GLU A 23 0.92 -1.09 11.88
CA GLU A 23 0.99 -0.74 13.30
C GLU A 23 2.38 -0.25 13.70
N ASN A 24 3.42 -0.96 13.27
CA ASN A 24 4.81 -0.64 13.58
C ASN A 24 5.34 0.61 12.86
N ASN A 25 4.69 1.05 11.77
CA ASN A 25 5.15 2.16 10.93
C ASN A 25 4.16 3.34 10.89
N LYS A 26 3.22 3.44 11.84
CA LYS A 26 2.19 4.50 11.86
C LYS A 26 2.75 5.92 11.74
N GLU A 27 3.84 6.21 12.44
CA GLU A 27 4.48 7.53 12.41
C GLU A 27 5.06 7.84 11.03
N GLU A 28 5.79 6.89 10.43
CA GLU A 28 6.35 7.05 9.08
C GLU A 28 5.23 7.23 8.03
N ILE A 29 4.18 6.41 8.09
CA ILE A 29 3.03 6.51 7.17
C ILE A 29 2.39 7.89 7.27
N HIS A 30 2.27 8.42 8.49
CA HIS A 30 1.72 9.74 8.75
C HIS A 30 2.58 10.86 8.15
N GLU A 31 3.91 10.78 8.29
CA GLU A 31 4.84 11.74 7.68
C GLU A 31 4.80 11.69 6.15
N ILE A 32 4.80 10.49 5.55
CA ILE A 32 4.69 10.32 4.10
C ILE A 32 3.37 10.91 3.60
N TYR A 33 2.27 10.64 4.30
CA TYR A 33 0.96 11.19 3.95
C TYR A 33 0.98 12.73 3.94
N HIS A 34 1.58 13.36 4.97
CA HIS A 34 1.70 14.81 5.01
C HIS A 34 2.52 15.38 3.85
N PHE A 35 3.67 14.76 3.57
CA PHE A 35 4.49 15.16 2.43
C PHE A 35 3.72 15.08 1.11
N ILE A 36 3.01 13.98 0.87
CA ILE A 36 2.22 13.76 -0.34
C ILE A 36 1.08 14.77 -0.46
N TYR A 37 0.37 15.04 0.65
CA TYR A 37 -0.73 15.99 0.69
C TYR A 37 -0.27 17.44 0.44
N ASP A 38 0.79 17.87 1.12
CA ASP A 38 1.29 19.26 1.04
C ASP A 38 1.83 19.61 -0.36
N HIS A 39 2.22 18.60 -1.14
CA HIS A 39 2.78 18.76 -2.48
C HIS A 39 1.82 18.29 -3.60
N GLU A 40 0.59 17.92 -3.25
CA GLU A 40 -0.44 17.47 -4.20
C GLU A 40 0.05 16.34 -5.13
N MET A 41 0.76 15.36 -4.58
CA MET A 41 1.35 14.26 -5.35
C MET A 41 0.68 12.91 -5.05
N GLU A 42 1.19 11.88 -5.71
CA GLU A 42 0.86 10.47 -5.46
C GLU A 42 2.15 9.73 -5.10
N GLY A 43 2.04 8.70 -4.29
CA GLY A 43 3.19 7.90 -3.91
C GLY A 43 2.81 6.46 -3.58
N THR A 44 3.82 5.60 -3.57
CA THR A 44 3.68 4.24 -3.07
C THR A 44 4.75 3.93 -2.03
N LYS A 45 4.40 3.14 -1.05
CA LYS A 45 5.31 2.59 -0.05
C LYS A 45 5.11 1.08 0.00
N ILE A 46 6.17 0.35 -0.33
CA ILE A 46 6.16 -1.12 -0.26
C ILE A 46 6.15 -1.57 1.19
N ILE A 47 5.19 -2.44 1.53
CA ILE A 47 5.08 -3.13 2.83
C ILE A 47 5.99 -4.36 2.80
N TYR A 48 5.76 -5.22 1.79
CA TYR A 48 6.59 -6.37 1.50
C TYR A 48 6.46 -6.78 0.05
N GLY A 49 7.46 -7.51 -0.45
CA GLY A 49 7.44 -8.11 -1.77
C GLY A 49 8.15 -9.45 -1.78
N LYS A 50 7.74 -10.32 -2.70
CA LYS A 50 8.40 -11.60 -2.95
C LYS A 50 8.61 -11.79 -4.45
N GLU A 51 9.76 -12.35 -4.79
CA GLU A 51 10.05 -12.82 -6.13
C GLU A 51 9.84 -14.33 -6.19
N ILE A 52 9.09 -14.79 -7.18
CA ILE A 52 8.88 -16.21 -7.48
C ILE A 52 9.13 -16.46 -8.97
N LYS A 53 9.45 -17.71 -9.31
CA LYS A 53 9.49 -18.16 -10.70
C LYS A 53 8.31 -19.06 -10.99
N ASP A 54 7.62 -18.84 -12.10
CA ASP A 54 6.59 -19.76 -12.56
C ASP A 54 7.19 -20.97 -13.30
N GLU A 55 6.33 -21.92 -13.67
CA GLU A 55 6.72 -23.16 -14.36
C GLU A 55 7.34 -22.90 -15.75
N GLU A 56 7.01 -21.78 -16.37
CA GLU A 56 7.54 -21.34 -17.66
C GLU A 56 8.89 -20.61 -17.53
N GLY A 57 9.34 -20.35 -16.29
CA GLY A 57 10.58 -19.65 -15.99
C GLY A 57 10.47 -18.13 -16.01
N ASN A 58 9.25 -17.58 -16.08
CA ASN A 58 9.00 -16.14 -15.94
C ASN A 58 9.24 -15.71 -14.49
N THR A 59 9.72 -14.48 -14.31
CA THR A 59 9.86 -13.88 -12.99
C THR A 59 8.55 -13.18 -12.63
N ILE A 60 7.99 -13.50 -11.46
CA ILE A 60 6.81 -12.83 -10.91
C ILE A 60 7.23 -12.14 -9.61
N ILE A 61 7.03 -10.83 -9.55
CA ILE A 61 7.19 -10.03 -8.35
C ILE A 61 5.81 -9.72 -7.81
N VAL A 62 5.49 -10.22 -6.62
CA VAL A 62 4.25 -9.91 -5.91
C VAL A 62 4.58 -8.99 -4.76
N SER A 63 3.97 -7.82 -4.70
CA SER A 63 4.16 -6.84 -3.63
C SER A 63 2.84 -6.37 -3.05
N TYR A 64 2.87 -6.06 -1.76
CA TYR A 64 1.80 -5.38 -1.05
C TYR A 64 2.30 -4.00 -0.70
N GLU A 65 1.47 -3.00 -0.98
CA GLU A 65 1.88 -1.60 -0.95
C GLU A 65 0.79 -0.73 -0.35
N LEU A 66 1.22 0.37 0.27
CA LEU A 66 0.36 1.53 0.51
C LEU A 66 0.45 2.44 -0.70
N TYR A 67 -0.66 2.62 -1.41
CA TYR A 67 -0.79 3.62 -2.45
C TYR A 67 -1.47 4.86 -1.89
N LEU A 68 -0.71 5.94 -1.79
CA LEU A 68 -1.11 7.18 -1.14
C LEU A 68 -1.52 8.21 -2.20
N LEU A 69 -2.78 8.63 -2.12
CA LEU A 69 -3.31 9.81 -2.77
C LEU A 69 -3.54 10.89 -1.71
N CYS A 70 -3.55 12.16 -2.11
CA CYS A 70 -3.66 13.34 -1.25
C CYS A 70 -4.65 13.17 -0.07
N ASN A 71 -5.79 12.52 -0.26
CA ASN A 71 -6.81 12.36 0.78
C ASN A 71 -7.15 10.90 1.15
N ILE A 72 -6.49 9.90 0.56
CA ILE A 72 -6.82 8.50 0.77
C ILE A 72 -5.60 7.61 0.62
N ILE A 73 -5.50 6.58 1.47
CA ILE A 73 -4.47 5.56 1.37
C ILE A 73 -5.15 4.24 1.04
N PHE A 74 -4.79 3.66 -0.10
CA PHE A 74 -5.21 2.31 -0.48
C PHE A 74 -4.15 1.30 -0.05
N ILE A 75 -4.60 0.13 0.38
CA ILE A 75 -3.76 -1.05 0.45
C ILE A 75 -3.95 -1.78 -0.88
N ILE A 76 -2.86 -2.00 -1.61
CA ILE A 76 -2.90 -2.67 -2.91
C ILE A 76 -1.99 -3.91 -2.90
N LYS A 77 -2.35 -4.89 -3.74
CA LYS A 77 -1.45 -5.94 -4.19
C LYS A 77 -1.07 -5.67 -5.64
N SER A 78 0.21 -5.56 -5.90
CA SER A 78 0.78 -5.49 -7.24
C SER A 78 1.41 -6.83 -7.60
N GLU A 79 1.23 -7.23 -8.86
CA GLU A 79 1.91 -8.37 -9.45
C GLU A 79 2.55 -7.92 -10.76
N GLU A 80 3.87 -8.05 -10.85
CA GLU A 80 4.63 -7.78 -12.06
C GLU A 80 5.20 -9.09 -12.60
N LYS A 81 4.75 -9.49 -13.78
CA LYS A 81 5.25 -10.67 -14.50
C LYS A 81 6.18 -10.24 -15.62
N GLN A 82 7.45 -10.62 -15.53
CA GLN A 82 8.44 -10.44 -16.57
C GLN A 82 8.55 -11.73 -17.39
N ILE A 83 8.22 -11.64 -18.68
CA ILE A 83 8.16 -12.81 -19.57
C ILE A 83 9.56 -13.18 -20.07
N VAL A 84 9.95 -14.44 -19.83
CA VAL A 84 11.27 -14.96 -20.21
C VAL A 84 11.49 -14.85 -21.71
N ASN A 85 12.73 -14.52 -22.11
CA ASN A 85 13.13 -14.32 -23.52
C ASN A 85 12.42 -13.14 -24.24
N THR A 86 11.78 -12.26 -23.49
CA THR A 86 11.19 -11.02 -24.01
C THR A 86 11.53 -9.83 -23.09
N ASN A 87 11.18 -8.62 -23.53
CA ASN A 87 11.20 -7.42 -22.67
C ASN A 87 9.79 -7.05 -22.18
N GLU A 88 8.83 -7.97 -22.27
CA GLU A 88 7.44 -7.71 -21.88
C GLU A 88 7.28 -7.79 -20.37
N ILE A 89 6.62 -6.78 -19.81
CA ILE A 89 6.25 -6.71 -18.39
C ILE A 89 4.74 -6.54 -18.33
N ILE A 90 4.08 -7.50 -17.71
CA ILE A 90 2.64 -7.45 -17.45
C ILE A 90 2.46 -7.04 -15.99
N LYS A 91 1.70 -5.97 -15.74
CA LYS A 91 1.41 -5.49 -14.39
C LYS A 91 -0.07 -5.66 -14.10
N ASN A 92 -0.37 -6.23 -12.94
CA ASN A 92 -1.72 -6.31 -12.40
C ASN A 92 -1.76 -5.69 -11.02
N VAL A 93 -2.79 -4.91 -10.72
CA VAL A 93 -2.96 -4.24 -9.44
C VAL A 93 -4.37 -4.46 -8.93
N ILE A 94 -4.46 -4.95 -7.70
CA ILE A 94 -5.73 -5.22 -7.01
C ILE A 94 -5.78 -4.34 -5.76
N LYS A 95 -6.87 -3.60 -5.58
CA LYS A 95 -7.10 -2.81 -4.38
C LYS A 95 -7.68 -3.71 -3.31
N LEU A 96 -7.03 -3.85 -2.17
CA LEU A 96 -7.42 -4.76 -1.09
C LEU A 96 -8.28 -4.08 -0.02
N GLY A 97 -8.03 -2.81 0.22
CA GLY A 97 -8.71 -2.06 1.27
C GLY A 97 -8.25 -0.61 1.35
N ILE A 98 -8.74 0.08 2.36
CA ILE A 98 -8.45 1.49 2.64
C ILE A 98 -7.87 1.59 4.04
N LEU A 99 -6.78 2.33 4.18
CA LEU A 99 -6.21 2.71 5.46
C LEU A 99 -6.69 4.13 5.81
N GLU A 100 -7.43 4.25 6.91
CA GLU A 100 -7.63 5.56 7.52
C GLU A 100 -6.30 6.09 8.06
N ILE A 101 -5.98 7.33 7.69
CA ILE A 101 -4.74 7.99 8.07
C ILE A 101 -4.62 8.04 9.60
N PRO A 102 -3.52 7.54 10.18
CA PRO A 102 -3.28 7.68 11.61
C PRO A 102 -3.26 9.17 12.00
N THR A 103 -4.00 9.52 13.06
CA THR A 103 -4.02 10.88 13.62
C THR A 103 -3.23 10.93 14.91
N PHE A 104 -2.43 11.98 15.12
CA PHE A 104 -1.64 12.17 16.33
C PHE A 104 -1.96 13.51 17.00
N ASP A 105 -2.16 13.48 18.32
CA ASP A 105 -2.63 14.63 19.12
C ASP A 105 -1.68 15.85 19.11
N ASN A 106 -0.42 15.65 18.71
CA ASN A 106 0.59 16.71 18.59
C ASN A 106 0.93 17.10 17.14
N CYS A 107 0.19 16.59 16.14
CA CYS A 107 0.39 17.02 14.77
C CYS A 107 -0.36 18.33 14.50
N SER A 108 0.39 19.38 14.18
CA SER A 108 -0.14 20.73 13.85
C SER A 108 -1.10 20.76 12.65
N CYS A 109 -1.09 19.69 11.84
CA CYS A 109 -1.96 19.50 10.68
C CYS A 109 -3.20 18.64 11.01
N CYS A 110 -3.10 17.64 11.91
CA CYS A 110 -4.26 16.88 12.39
C CYS A 110 -5.22 17.72 13.23
N SER A 111 -4.67 18.64 14.02
CA SER A 111 -5.45 19.56 14.87
C SER A 111 -6.19 20.65 14.08
N LYS A 112 -5.85 20.89 12.80
CA LYS A 112 -6.50 21.89 11.94
C LYS A 112 -7.73 21.38 11.18
N LYS A 113 -8.02 20.07 11.19
CA LYS A 113 -9.21 19.51 10.50
C LYS A 113 -10.53 19.69 11.28
N ILE A 114 -10.53 20.25 12.50
CA ILE A 114 -11.76 20.49 13.28
C ILE A 114 -12.47 21.82 12.91
N SER A 115 -11.87 22.66 12.09
CA SER A 115 -12.46 23.98 11.76
C SER A 115 -12.29 24.36 10.29
N ARG A 116 -13.06 23.69 9.43
CA ARG A 116 -13.63 24.29 8.21
C ARG A 116 -15.03 23.75 7.96
#